data_AF-A0A1I7WNA1-F1
#
_entry.id   AF-A0A1I7WNA1-F1
#
_cell.length_a   1.000
_cell.length_b   1.000
_cell.length_c   1.000
_cell.angle_alpha   90.00
_cell.angle_beta   90.00
_cell.angle_gamma   90.00
#
_symmetry.space_group_name_H-M   'P 1'
#
loop_
_entity.id
_entity.type
_entity.pdbx_description
1 polymer ?
#
loop_
_entity_poly.entity_id
_entity_poly.type
_entity_poly.pdbx_seq_one_letter_code
_entity_poly.pdbx_strand_id
1 'polypeptide(L)'
;MVIYNVQGRTNGLGKRGDRLLDVGEINMRSADKDVANKVLNHFGASQDEVTLLVNGASNPRWVQVPRKSVRLCGGNAIGILSEATAGDLQEGDLILDIDGYNVRGATLEEATEALLESLSEMAELLIEDGQLIIILII
;
A
#
# COMPACT_ATOMS: atom_id res chain seq x y z
N MET A 1 7.35 -11.55 -7.07
CA MET A 1 8.80 -11.23 -7.11
C MET A 1 9.12 -10.07 -6.16
N VAL A 2 10.28 -10.05 -5.49
CA VAL A 2 10.74 -8.89 -4.68
C VAL A 2 11.52 -7.95 -5.60
N ILE A 3 11.26 -6.65 -5.55
CA ILE A 3 11.97 -5.65 -6.34
C ILE A 3 13.37 -5.45 -5.75
N TYR A 4 14.39 -5.86 -6.52
CA TYR A 4 15.79 -5.82 -6.06
C TYR A 4 16.51 -4.53 -6.45
N ASN A 5 16.16 -3.94 -7.59
CA ASN A 5 16.73 -2.68 -8.09
C ASN A 5 15.97 -2.27 -9.35
N VAL A 6 15.12 -1.24 -9.32
CA VAL A 6 14.59 -0.65 -10.54
C VAL A 6 15.45 0.57 -10.85
N GLN A 7 16.31 0.47 -11.86
CA GLN A 7 16.94 1.64 -12.44
C GLN A 7 15.92 2.33 -13.34
N GLY A 8 15.06 3.12 -12.73
CA GLY A 8 14.14 4.04 -13.38
C GLY A 8 13.83 5.16 -12.39
N ARG A 9 13.45 6.34 -12.87
CA ARG A 9 13.04 7.44 -11.99
C ARG A 9 11.69 7.06 -11.36
N THR A 10 11.70 6.32 -10.26
CA THR A 10 10.49 5.96 -9.48
C THR A 10 9.88 7.16 -8.74
N ASN A 11 10.38 8.38 -8.96
CA ASN A 11 10.14 9.56 -8.13
C ASN A 11 10.28 9.29 -6.60
N GLY A 12 11.01 8.25 -6.21
CA GLY A 12 11.16 7.82 -4.82
C GLY A 12 10.02 6.95 -4.26
N LEU A 13 9.03 6.57 -5.07
CA LEU A 13 7.86 5.79 -4.64
C LEU A 13 8.13 4.29 -4.47
N GLY A 14 9.11 3.74 -5.20
CA GLY A 14 9.48 2.32 -5.09
C GLY A 14 10.60 2.08 -4.09
N LYS A 15 10.37 1.22 -3.10
CA LYS A 15 11.35 0.80 -2.10
C LYS A 15 11.92 -0.59 -2.45
N ARG A 16 13.20 -0.79 -2.16
CA ARG A 16 13.81 -2.13 -2.25
C ARG A 16 13.09 -3.04 -1.25
N GLY A 17 12.56 -4.15 -1.74
CA GLY A 17 11.74 -5.07 -0.94
C GLY A 17 10.31 -5.19 -1.46
N ASP A 18 9.77 -4.14 -2.08
CA ASP A 18 8.39 -4.11 -2.57
C ASP A 18 8.11 -5.32 -3.47
N ARG A 19 6.92 -5.90 -3.34
CA ARG A 19 6.53 -7.06 -4.15
C ARG A 19 5.89 -6.57 -5.42
N LEU A 20 6.53 -6.79 -6.57
CA LEU A 20 5.95 -6.51 -7.87
C LEU A 20 4.75 -7.43 -8.11
N LEU A 21 3.58 -6.83 -8.31
CA LEU A 21 2.32 -7.52 -8.57
C LEU A 21 1.95 -7.46 -10.06
N ASP A 22 2.28 -6.35 -10.72
CA ASP A 22 1.94 -6.10 -12.12
C ASP A 22 2.93 -5.13 -12.80
N VAL A 23 3.12 -5.26 -14.12
CA VAL A 23 3.83 -4.32 -15.00
C VAL A 23 2.97 -4.09 -16.24
N GLY A 24 2.42 -2.89 -16.43
CA GLY A 24 1.69 -2.53 -17.65
C GLY A 24 0.52 -3.47 -17.95
N GLU A 25 -0.25 -3.84 -16.92
CA GLU A 25 -1.37 -4.81 -16.94
C GLU A 25 -0.94 -6.29 -17.09
N ILE A 26 0.37 -6.57 -17.00
CA ILE A 26 0.92 -7.93 -17.01
C ILE A 26 1.17 -8.41 -15.59
N ASN A 27 0.45 -9.45 -15.18
CA ASN A 27 0.53 -10.05 -13.85
C ASN A 27 1.93 -10.63 -13.55
N MET A 28 2.56 -10.12 -12.49
CA MET A 28 3.90 -10.51 -12.01
C MET A 28 3.89 -11.38 -10.75
N ARG A 29 2.72 -11.80 -10.26
CA ARG A 29 2.60 -12.55 -8.99
C ARG A 29 3.34 -13.88 -9.02
N SER A 30 3.33 -14.56 -10.17
CA SER A 30 4.02 -15.84 -10.40
C SER A 30 5.26 -15.72 -11.28
N ALA A 31 5.62 -14.51 -11.71
CA ALA A 31 6.76 -14.29 -12.58
C ALA A 31 8.07 -14.49 -11.81
N ASP A 32 9.01 -15.20 -12.44
CA ASP A 32 10.40 -15.21 -12.01
C ASP A 32 11.14 -13.96 -12.51
N LYS A 33 12.41 -13.84 -12.10
CA LYS A 33 13.26 -12.70 -12.42
C LYS A 33 13.46 -12.52 -13.92
N ASP A 34 13.58 -13.61 -14.68
CA ASP A 34 13.89 -13.55 -16.10
C ASP A 34 12.66 -13.12 -16.91
N VAL A 35 11.47 -13.60 -16.53
CA VAL A 35 10.19 -13.16 -17.09
C VAL A 35 9.96 -11.68 -16.82
N ALA A 36 10.13 -11.23 -15.58
CA ALA A 36 9.93 -9.83 -15.22
C ALA A 36 10.89 -8.89 -15.97
N ASN A 37 12.16 -9.27 -16.11
CA ASN A 37 13.15 -8.50 -16.87
C ASN A 37 12.81 -8.40 -18.36
N LYS A 38 12.31 -9.48 -18.98
CA LYS A 38 11.88 -9.45 -20.38
C LYS A 38 10.73 -8.46 -20.60
N VAL A 39 9.76 -8.46 -19.68
CA VAL A 39 8.61 -7.55 -19.76
C VAL A 39 9.04 -6.10 -19.55
N LEU A 40 9.85 -5.81 -18.52
CA LEU A 40 10.38 -4.47 -18.30
C LEU A 40 11.20 -3.96 -19.49
N ASN A 41 12.05 -4.81 -20.08
CA ASN A 41 12.83 -4.45 -21.28
C ASN A 41 11.97 -4.21 -22.52
N HIS A 42 10.81 -4.87 -22.62
CA HIS A 42 9.86 -4.63 -23.71
C HIS A 42 9.30 -3.21 -23.66
N PHE A 43 8.90 -2.76 -22.47
CA PHE A 43 8.40 -1.39 -22.26
C PHE A 43 9.52 -0.33 -22.34
N GLY A 44 10.74 -0.63 -21.85
CA GLY A 44 11.88 0.29 -21.96
C GLY A 44 12.34 0.54 -23.41
N ALA A 45 11.99 -0.35 -24.35
CA ALA A 45 12.26 -0.15 -25.77
C ALA A 45 11.27 0.83 -26.45
N SER A 46 10.10 1.09 -25.84
CA SER A 46 9.06 1.93 -26.43
C SER A 46 9.04 3.38 -25.90
N GLN A 47 9.82 3.71 -24.85
CA GLN A 47 9.77 5.00 -24.13
C GLN A 47 8.38 5.36 -23.58
N ASP A 48 7.49 4.38 -23.42
CA ASP A 48 6.17 4.60 -22.85
C ASP A 48 6.22 4.62 -21.33
N GLU A 49 5.33 5.40 -20.71
CA GLU A 49 5.09 5.32 -19.28
C GLU A 49 4.56 3.91 -18.94
N VAL A 50 5.27 3.20 -18.06
CA VAL A 50 4.84 1.90 -17.57
C VAL A 50 4.30 2.04 -16.15
N THR A 51 3.07 1.58 -15.95
CA THR A 51 2.46 1.51 -14.62
C THR A 51 2.89 0.20 -13.95
N LEU A 52 3.47 0.29 -12.77
CA LEU A 52 3.73 -0.85 -11.91
C LEU A 52 2.72 -0.89 -10.77
N LEU A 53 2.20 -2.08 -10.48
CA LEU A 53 1.53 -2.32 -9.21
C LEU A 53 2.50 -3.06 -8.29
N VAL A 54 2.76 -2.50 -7.11
CA VAL A 54 3.62 -3.12 -6.12
C VAL A 54 2.92 -3.21 -4.77
N ASN A 55 3.26 -4.21 -3.97
CA ASN A 55 2.92 -4.24 -2.55
C ASN A 55 4.11 -3.69 -1.77
N GLY A 56 3.90 -2.66 -0.95
CA GLY A 56 4.97 -2.11 -0.12
C GLY A 56 5.58 -3.20 0.78
N ALA A 57 6.90 -3.35 0.78
CA ALA A 57 7.59 -4.15 1.80
C ALA A 57 7.83 -3.28 3.02
N SER A 58 6.75 -2.95 3.71
CA SER A 58 6.86 -2.23 4.97
C SER A 58 6.59 -3.19 6.12
N ASN A 59 7.40 -3.07 7.17
CA ASN A 59 7.00 -3.55 8.48
C ASN A 59 5.87 -2.65 8.98
N PRO A 60 4.93 -3.18 9.77
CA PRO A 60 3.93 -2.37 10.43
C PRO A 60 4.56 -1.18 11.16
N ARG A 61 4.01 0.01 10.98
CA ARG A 61 4.48 1.24 11.65
C ARG A 61 3.32 1.95 12.33
N TRP A 62 3.64 2.65 13.41
CA TRP A 62 2.68 3.54 14.06
C TRP A 62 2.65 4.89 13.36
N VAL A 63 1.45 5.41 13.14
CA VAL A 63 1.20 6.78 12.68
C VAL A 63 0.20 7.45 13.61
N GLN A 64 0.35 8.77 13.77
CA GLN A 64 -0.63 9.60 14.45
C GLN A 64 -1.23 10.59 13.46
N VAL A 65 -2.55 10.54 13.30
CA VAL A 65 -3.28 11.33 12.30
C VAL A 65 -4.51 11.97 12.93
N PRO A 66 -5.00 13.11 12.40
CA PRO A 66 -6.23 13.70 12.92
C PRO A 66 -7.40 12.74 12.71
N ARG A 67 -8.09 12.39 13.80
CA ARG A 67 -9.14 11.36 13.80
C ARG A 67 -10.25 11.67 12.80
N LYS A 68 -10.65 12.95 12.74
CA LYS A 68 -11.68 13.45 11.81
C LYS A 68 -11.35 13.30 10.32
N SER A 69 -10.09 13.07 9.97
CA SER A 69 -9.65 12.87 8.59
C SER A 69 -9.51 11.39 8.21
N VAL A 70 -9.60 10.47 9.18
CA VAL A 70 -9.54 9.03 8.90
C VAL A 70 -10.87 8.59 8.32
N ARG A 71 -10.83 8.00 7.13
CA ARG A 71 -11.97 7.30 6.51
C ARG A 71 -11.58 5.84 6.33
N LEU A 72 -12.45 4.94 6.77
CA LEU A 72 -12.20 3.50 6.74
C LEU A 72 -13.04 2.83 5.65
N CYS A 73 -12.49 1.80 5.02
CA CYS A 73 -13.23 0.90 4.14
C CYS A 73 -12.77 -0.56 4.33
N GLY A 74 -13.45 -1.51 3.69
CA GLY A 74 -13.11 -2.93 3.75
C GLY A 74 -13.83 -3.71 4.86
N GLY A 75 -13.08 -4.55 5.58
CA GLY A 75 -13.57 -5.42 6.66
C GLY A 75 -13.44 -6.92 6.38
N ASN A 76 -13.45 -7.72 7.46
CA ASN A 76 -13.36 -9.18 7.44
C ASN A 76 -12.16 -9.68 6.61
N ALA A 77 -12.41 -10.50 5.58
CA ALA A 77 -11.39 -11.18 4.78
C ALA A 77 -10.43 -10.23 4.02
N ILE A 78 -10.84 -8.98 3.79
CA ILE A 78 -10.03 -7.97 3.08
C ILE A 78 -9.15 -7.18 4.07
N GLY A 79 -9.55 -7.09 5.34
CA GLY A 79 -8.94 -6.19 6.33
C GLY A 79 -9.49 -4.76 6.25
N ILE A 80 -9.12 -3.93 7.22
CA ILE A 80 -9.53 -2.53 7.31
C ILE A 80 -8.52 -1.66 6.58
N LEU A 81 -8.98 -0.86 5.62
CA LEU A 81 -8.13 -0.03 4.77
C LEU A 81 -8.46 1.44 4.98
N SER A 82 -7.47 2.31 4.74
CA SER A 82 -7.70 3.74 4.62
C SER A 82 -8.36 4.06 3.27
N GLU A 83 -9.50 4.73 3.29
CA GLU A 83 -10.20 5.21 2.08
C GLU A 83 -9.61 6.54 1.56
N ALA A 84 -8.87 7.28 2.39
CA ALA A 84 -8.34 8.57 2.01
C ALA A 84 -7.01 8.87 2.70
N THR A 85 -6.18 9.69 2.05
CA THR A 85 -4.92 10.14 2.63
C THR A 85 -5.17 11.11 3.80
N ALA A 86 -4.50 10.90 4.93
CA ALA A 86 -4.57 11.74 6.11
C ALA A 86 -3.19 11.81 6.80
N GLY A 87 -2.41 12.87 6.55
CA GLY A 87 -1.05 12.97 7.06
C GLY A 87 -0.16 11.84 6.50
N ASP A 88 0.41 11.03 7.40
CA ASP A 88 1.27 9.90 7.03
C ASP A 88 0.49 8.60 6.68
N LEU A 89 -0.82 8.60 6.86
CA LEU A 89 -1.72 7.53 6.40
C LEU A 89 -2.05 7.76 4.93
N GLN A 90 -1.71 6.82 4.05
CA GLN A 90 -2.05 6.86 2.63
C GLN A 90 -3.34 6.10 2.35
N GLU A 91 -4.00 6.45 1.25
CA GLU A 91 -5.11 5.65 0.73
C GLU A 91 -4.63 4.23 0.41
N GLY A 92 -5.42 3.23 0.82
CA GLY A 92 -5.12 1.82 0.64
C GLY A 92 -4.19 1.22 1.70
N ASP A 93 -3.67 2.00 2.64
CA ASP A 93 -2.90 1.47 3.78
C ASP A 93 -3.78 0.53 4.62
N LEU A 94 -3.22 -0.60 5.02
CA LEU A 94 -3.90 -1.59 5.85
C LEU A 94 -3.75 -1.22 7.32
N ILE A 95 -4.88 -0.94 7.96
CA ILE A 95 -4.97 -0.61 9.37
C ILE A 95 -5.11 -1.90 10.16
N LEU A 96 -4.18 -2.10 11.08
CA LEU A 96 -4.04 -3.31 11.88
C LEU A 96 -4.46 -3.09 13.34
N ASP A 97 -4.37 -1.86 13.82
CA ASP A 97 -4.70 -1.45 15.18
C ASP A 97 -5.17 0.02 15.21
N ILE A 98 -6.15 0.32 16.06
CA ILE A 98 -6.67 1.67 16.31
C ILE A 98 -6.68 1.91 17.83
N ASP A 99 -5.83 2.83 18.30
CA ASP A 99 -5.72 3.22 19.72
C ASP A 99 -5.51 2.05 20.70
N GLY A 100 -4.80 1.00 20.27
CA GLY A 100 -4.56 -0.22 21.05
C GLY A 100 -5.62 -1.32 20.83
N TYR A 101 -6.63 -1.07 20.00
CA TYR A 101 -7.62 -2.06 19.59
C TYR A 101 -7.21 -2.72 18.26
N ASN A 102 -6.93 -4.02 18.32
CA ASN A 102 -6.57 -4.80 17.14
C ASN A 102 -7.78 -5.00 16.21
N VAL A 103 -7.72 -4.41 15.01
CA VAL A 103 -8.79 -4.48 14.01
C VAL A 103 -8.55 -5.55 12.93
N ARG A 104 -7.57 -6.45 13.13
CA ARG A 104 -7.32 -7.54 12.17
C ARG A 104 -8.52 -8.49 12.12
N GLY A 105 -9.15 -8.54 10.96
CA GLY A 105 -10.35 -9.35 10.73
C GLY A 105 -11.64 -8.73 11.28
N ALA A 106 -11.58 -7.49 11.80
CA ALA A 106 -12.76 -6.75 12.20
C ALA A 106 -13.65 -6.42 11.00
N THR A 107 -14.93 -6.27 11.25
CA THR A 107 -15.87 -5.63 10.33
C THR A 107 -15.58 -4.12 10.23
N LEU A 108 -16.08 -3.48 9.17
CA LEU A 108 -15.97 -2.03 9.02
C LEU A 108 -16.67 -1.28 10.17
N GLU A 109 -17.79 -1.82 10.67
CA GLU A 109 -18.57 -1.25 11.77
C GLU A 109 -17.75 -1.25 13.07
N GLU A 110 -17.20 -2.41 13.46
CA GLU A 110 -16.35 -2.54 14.66
C GLU A 110 -15.12 -1.62 14.60
N ALA A 111 -14.46 -1.51 13.44
CA ALA A 111 -13.31 -0.62 13.28
C ALA A 111 -13.72 0.85 13.34
N THR A 112 -14.91 1.20 12.84
CA THR A 112 -15.45 2.56 12.93
C THR A 112 -15.82 2.91 14.37
N GLU A 113 -16.41 1.96 15.11
CA GLU A 113 -16.70 2.14 16.54
C GLU A 113 -15.41 2.35 17.33
N ALA A 114 -14.38 1.53 17.12
CA ALA A 114 -13.06 1.71 17.75
C ALA A 114 -12.46 3.09 17.43
N LEU A 115 -12.59 3.56 16.19
CA LEU A 115 -12.16 4.90 15.80
C LEU A 115 -12.98 6.02 16.47
N LEU A 116 -14.23 5.78 16.86
CA LEU A 116 -15.10 6.80 17.45
C LEU A 116 -15.17 6.74 19.00
N GLU A 117 -14.71 5.65 19.61
CA GLU A 117 -14.79 5.44 21.06
C GLU A 117 -13.93 6.43 21.86
N SER A 118 -12.78 6.82 21.31
CA SER A 118 -11.86 7.77 21.95
C SER A 118 -12.26 9.23 21.73
N LEU A 119 -12.16 10.05 22.79
CA LEU A 119 -12.37 11.50 22.74
C LEU A 119 -11.14 12.28 22.23
N SER A 120 -10.02 11.60 21.96
CA SER A 120 -8.81 12.24 21.44
C SER A 120 -9.02 12.76 20.02
N GLU A 121 -8.55 13.98 19.74
CA GLU A 121 -8.57 14.55 18.39
C GLU A 121 -7.63 13.81 17.41
N MET A 122 -6.64 13.09 17.94
CA MET A 122 -5.69 12.28 17.19
C MET A 122 -5.99 10.80 17.36
N ALA A 123 -5.84 10.04 16.28
CA ALA A 123 -5.90 8.58 16.27
C ALA A 123 -4.48 8.02 16.14
N GLU A 124 -4.15 7.03 16.97
CA GLU A 124 -2.92 6.25 16.88
C GLU A 124 -3.21 4.95 16.13
N LEU A 125 -2.59 4.77 14.96
CA LEU A 125 -2.89 3.66 14.05
C LEU A 125 -1.63 2.84 13.81
N LEU A 126 -1.73 1.51 13.93
CA LEU A 126 -0.70 0.61 13.41
C LEU A 126 -1.08 0.27 11.97
N ILE A 127 -0.22 0.61 11.02
CA ILE A 127 -0.49 0.43 9.60
C ILE A 127 0.59 -0.38 8.89
N GLU A 128 0.20 -1.07 7.83
CA GLU A 128 1.08 -1.65 6.82
C GLU A 128 0.81 -0.95 5.48
N ASP A 129 1.87 -0.53 4.78
CA ASP A 129 1.77 0.18 3.50
C ASP A 129 0.90 -0.62 2.52
N GLY A 130 -0.08 0.07 1.94
CA GLY A 130 -0.95 -0.47 0.91
C GLY A 130 -0.22 -0.83 -0.38
N GLN A 131 -0.99 -1.31 -1.37
CA GLN A 131 -0.47 -1.46 -2.72
C GLN A 131 -0.19 -0.06 -3.30
N LEU A 132 1.02 0.13 -3.80
CA LEU A 132 1.44 1.36 -4.46
C LEU A 132 1.39 1.17 -5.97
N ILE A 133 0.79 2.14 -6.66
CA ILE A 133 0.92 2.26 -8.11
C ILE A 133 2.12 3.18 -8.37
N ILE A 134 3.15 2.66 -9.02
CA ILE A 134 4.35 3.40 -9.39
C ILE A 134 4.34 3.59 -10.90
N ILE A 135 4.26 4.82 -11.36
CA ILE A 135 4.47 5.14 -12.77
C ILE A 135 5.97 5.31 -12.99
N LEU A 136 6.53 4.50 -13.88
CA LEU A 136 7.91 4.56 -14.31
C LEU A 136 7.99 5.10 -15.73
N ILE A 137 8.89 6.05 -15.91
CA ILE A 137 9.43 6.39 -17.21
C ILE A 137 10.76 5.64 -17.30
N ILE A 138 10.79 4.57 -18.10
CA ILE A 138 11.98 3.74 -18.36
C ILE A 138 12.60 4.07 -19.71
#